data_AF-A0A1I7I1M3-F1
#
_entry.id   AF-A0A1I7I1M3-F1
#
_cell.length_a   1.000
_cell.length_b   1.000
_cell.length_c   1.000
_cell.angle_alpha   90.00
_cell.angle_beta   90.00
_cell.angle_gamma   90.00
#
_symmetry.space_group_name_H-M   'P 1'
#
loop_
_entity.id
_entity.type
_entity.pdbx_description
1 polymer ?
#
loop_
_entity_poly.entity_id
_entity_poly.type
_entity_poly.pdbx_seq_one_letter_code
_entity_poly.pdbx_strand_id
1 'polypeptide(L)'
;MCVTDDRTIFFKDTIFALIYDFPCSFLSSLSWIYKIKRSHFRQFMFHIAKILIYICAIKKHNIIATDRLHINKLKECFGDMHNFNTSDISNFYRSLEPDVKQATINWRVYHLVSKGVLERRGRGVYKIGRTTIFVPYLDNKTESIYKKILSEFPYSIVCVWDTSLLNEFTLHISNRHFTLIEVDKDSIESVFYSLRENYNPVFLNPNNGILEQYVFNPNTPLIVKPLISEAPLQSISNINTITIEKILVDLCCDEDLFPFYQGSEKKRIFNEAYAKYTVNNNKLLRYASRRGRKEEIKQLINQIKID
;
A
#
# COMPACT_ATOMS: atom_id res chain seq x y z
N MET A 1 21.40 22.14 69.73
CA MET A 1 21.30 23.08 68.59
C MET A 1 21.99 22.44 67.40
N CYS A 2 21.23 21.91 66.45
CA CYS A 2 21.72 21.52 65.13
C CYS A 2 20.79 22.19 64.11
N VAL A 3 21.38 23.06 63.30
CA VAL A 3 20.76 23.72 62.16
C VAL A 3 20.51 22.65 61.08
N THR A 4 19.27 22.49 60.64
CA THR A 4 18.94 21.67 59.45
C THR A 4 18.46 22.55 58.32
N ASP A 5 19.14 22.38 57.19
CA ASP A 5 19.24 23.17 55.97
C ASP A 5 17.94 23.16 55.13
N ASP A 6 17.40 24.35 54.85
CA ASP A 6 16.18 24.64 54.07
C ASP A 6 16.30 24.39 52.55
N ARG A 7 17.46 23.91 52.06
CA ARG A 7 17.73 23.77 50.62
C ARG A 7 17.10 22.55 49.93
N THR A 8 16.41 21.69 50.66
CA THR A 8 15.86 20.43 50.09
C THR A 8 14.43 20.56 49.54
N ILE A 9 13.69 21.60 49.95
CA ILE A 9 12.29 21.79 49.58
C ILE A 9 12.19 22.53 48.24
N PHE A 10 13.06 23.52 48.01
CA PHE A 10 13.03 24.35 46.79
C PHE A 10 13.31 23.60 45.48
N PHE A 11 14.06 22.49 45.52
CA PHE A 11 14.45 21.78 44.28
C PHE A 11 13.38 20.83 43.73
N LYS A 12 12.38 20.46 44.55
CA LYS A 12 11.31 19.54 44.14
C LYS A 12 10.22 20.23 43.33
N ASP A 13 9.91 21.47 43.67
CA ASP A 13 8.80 22.20 43.05
C ASP A 13 9.18 22.75 41.66
N THR A 14 10.46 23.08 41.42
CA THR A 14 10.92 23.61 40.13
C THR A 14 10.96 22.57 39.01
N ILE A 15 11.25 21.30 39.33
CA ILE A 15 11.30 20.22 38.32
C ILE A 15 9.89 19.72 37.97
N PHE A 16 8.94 19.80 38.91
CA PHE A 16 7.54 19.42 38.65
C PHE A 16 6.80 20.46 37.80
N ALA A 17 7.11 21.75 37.98
CA ALA A 17 6.49 22.84 37.23
C ALA A 17 6.90 22.92 35.73
N LEU A 18 8.05 22.36 35.34
CA LEU A 18 8.56 22.46 33.96
C LEU A 18 7.99 21.42 32.98
N ILE A 19 7.22 20.42 33.44
CA ILE A 19 6.82 19.28 32.60
C ILE A 19 5.29 19.22 32.33
N TYR A 20 4.44 19.78 33.19
CA TYR A 20 2.99 19.61 33.07
C TYR A 20 2.22 20.84 33.59
N ASP A 21 1.87 21.80 32.73
CA ASP A 21 0.91 22.87 33.03
C ASP A 21 -0.47 22.28 33.38
N PHE A 22 -0.68 21.88 34.64
CA PHE A 22 -1.95 21.36 35.17
C PHE A 22 -2.36 22.14 36.44
N PRO A 23 -3.66 22.41 36.65
CA PRO A 23 -4.15 23.20 37.78
C PRO A 23 -3.95 22.48 39.13
N CYS A 24 -3.55 23.25 40.16
CA CYS A 24 -3.12 22.82 41.50
C CYS A 24 -4.11 22.00 42.36
N SER A 25 -5.29 21.60 41.87
CA SER A 25 -6.31 20.93 42.69
C SER A 25 -6.15 19.40 42.81
N PHE A 26 -5.05 18.81 42.32
CA PHE A 26 -4.83 17.36 42.32
C PHE A 26 -3.68 16.87 43.23
N LEU A 27 -3.36 17.63 44.28
CA LEU A 27 -2.23 17.33 45.20
C LEU A 27 -2.64 16.77 46.57
N SER A 28 -3.91 16.41 46.80
CA SER A 28 -4.37 15.91 48.11
C SER A 28 -4.48 14.38 48.24
N SER A 29 -4.28 13.58 47.17
CA SER A 29 -4.43 12.12 47.21
C SER A 29 -3.12 11.31 47.26
N LEU A 30 -1.96 11.98 47.35
CA LEU A 30 -0.65 11.32 47.24
C LEU A 30 -0.01 10.95 48.60
N SER A 31 -0.79 10.45 49.57
CA SER A 31 -0.20 9.84 50.77
C SER A 31 0.44 8.46 50.51
N TRP A 32 0.16 7.86 49.35
CA TRP A 32 0.72 6.55 48.94
C TRP A 32 2.17 6.61 48.44
N ILE A 33 2.73 7.80 48.14
CA ILE A 33 4.10 7.93 47.64
C ILE A 33 5.16 7.81 48.76
N TYR A 34 4.77 7.96 50.04
CA TYR A 34 5.72 8.07 51.15
C TYR A 34 6.23 6.75 51.76
N LYS A 35 6.07 5.60 51.07
CA LYS A 35 6.60 4.31 51.54
C LYS A 35 7.45 3.56 50.53
N ILE A 36 8.16 4.29 49.66
CA ILE A 36 9.23 3.70 48.83
C ILE A 36 10.56 3.93 49.56
N LYS A 37 11.18 2.85 50.06
CA LYS A 37 12.54 2.86 50.63
C LYS A 37 13.46 3.65 49.68
N ARG A 38 14.25 4.59 50.21
CA ARG A 38 15.14 5.49 49.47
C ARG A 38 16.04 4.77 48.44
N SER A 39 16.36 3.49 48.66
CA SER A 39 17.07 2.61 47.72
C SER A 39 16.26 2.24 46.48
N HIS A 40 14.97 1.90 46.64
CA HIS A 40 14.08 1.54 45.53
C HIS A 40 13.73 2.76 44.66
N PHE A 41 13.61 3.95 45.26
CA PHE A 41 13.42 5.20 44.50
C PHE A 41 14.65 5.53 43.64
N ARG A 42 15.87 5.35 44.17
CA ARG A 42 17.11 5.52 43.39
C ARG A 42 17.18 4.57 42.20
N GLN A 43 16.79 3.30 42.40
CA GLN A 43 16.83 2.30 41.33
C GLN A 43 15.77 2.59 40.26
N PHE A 44 14.56 3.01 40.65
CA PHE A 44 13.51 3.44 39.73
C PHE A 44 13.93 4.67 38.90
N MET A 45 14.51 5.69 39.55
CA MET A 45 15.04 6.88 38.86
C MET A 45 16.19 6.54 37.90
N PHE A 46 17.02 5.55 38.23
CA PHE A 46 18.09 5.07 37.36
C PHE A 46 17.55 4.36 36.10
N HIS A 47 16.47 3.59 36.21
CA HIS A 47 15.80 2.99 35.07
C HIS A 47 15.12 4.03 34.17
N ILE A 48 14.44 5.03 34.76
CA ILE A 48 13.86 6.15 34.00
C ILE A 48 14.97 6.94 33.27
N ALA A 49 16.08 7.24 33.94
CA ALA A 49 17.21 7.93 33.31
C ALA A 49 17.78 7.13 32.12
N LYS A 50 17.92 5.80 32.25
CA LYS A 50 18.33 4.93 31.13
C LYS A 50 17.35 4.98 29.96
N ILE A 51 16.05 4.94 30.23
CA ILE A 51 14.99 5.04 29.20
C ILE A 51 15.05 6.41 28.51
N LEU A 52 15.21 7.49 29.26
CA LEU A 52 15.31 8.85 28.72
C LEU A 52 16.58 9.03 27.88
N ILE A 53 17.73 8.51 28.31
CA ILE A 53 18.97 8.51 27.53
C ILE A 53 18.80 7.73 26.24
N TYR A 54 18.15 6.56 26.28
CA TYR A 54 17.87 5.74 25.10
C TYR A 54 16.95 6.46 24.11
N ILE A 55 15.86 7.06 24.59
CA ILE A 55 14.95 7.87 23.76
C ILE A 55 15.68 9.08 23.15
N CYS A 56 16.55 9.73 23.92
CA CYS A 56 17.34 10.88 23.46
C CYS A 56 18.37 10.46 22.40
N ALA A 57 19.03 9.31 22.57
CA ALA A 57 19.95 8.75 21.58
C ALA A 57 19.23 8.39 20.27
N ILE A 58 18.02 7.81 20.34
CA ILE A 58 17.17 7.54 19.16
C ILE A 58 16.79 8.84 18.47
N LYS A 59 16.33 9.86 19.21
CA LYS A 59 16.01 11.18 18.64
C LYS A 59 17.22 11.80 17.95
N LYS A 60 18.40 11.81 18.60
CA LYS A 60 19.64 12.36 18.03
C LYS A 60 20.08 11.61 16.77
N HIS A 61 20.04 10.28 16.78
CA HIS A 61 20.36 9.47 15.61
C HIS A 61 19.39 9.74 14.45
N ASN A 62 18.09 9.87 14.73
CA ASN A 62 17.08 10.20 13.72
C ASN A 62 17.29 11.60 13.11
N ILE A 63 17.69 12.59 13.92
CA ILE A 63 17.99 13.96 13.46
C ILE A 63 19.23 13.98 12.54
N ILE A 64 20.32 13.31 12.93
CA ILE A 64 21.55 13.20 12.13
C ILE A 64 21.29 12.45 10.82
N ALA A 65 20.45 11.41 10.86
CA ALA A 65 20.04 10.67 9.67
C ALA A 65 19.19 11.53 8.72
N THR A 66 18.31 12.41 9.22
CA THR A 66 17.51 13.31 8.37
C THR A 66 18.31 14.39 7.66
N ASP A 67 19.37 14.92 8.28
CA ASP A 67 20.21 15.97 7.68
C ASP A 67 20.94 15.47 6.42
N ARG A 68 21.50 14.25 6.49
CA ARG A 68 22.22 13.59 5.38
C ARG A 68 21.32 13.10 4.23
N LEU A 69 20.00 13.15 4.40
CA LEU A 69 19.07 12.79 3.32
C LEU A 69 18.81 13.95 2.37
N HIS A 70 19.08 15.18 2.80
CA HIS A 70 18.86 16.41 2.02
C HIS A 70 17.44 16.51 1.44
N ILE A 71 16.42 16.16 2.22
CA ILE A 71 15.01 16.04 1.77
C ILE A 71 14.51 17.31 1.09
N ASN A 72 14.79 18.50 1.66
CA ASN A 72 14.32 19.76 1.09
C ASN A 72 14.95 20.02 -0.29
N LYS A 73 16.28 19.91 -0.39
CA LYS A 73 17.01 20.04 -1.67
C LYS A 73 16.56 19.01 -2.70
N LEU A 74 16.25 17.80 -2.25
CA LEU A 74 15.75 16.73 -3.10
C LEU A 74 14.35 17.06 -3.65
N LYS A 75 13.47 17.63 -2.81
CA LYS A 75 12.15 18.11 -3.25
C LYS A 75 12.25 19.34 -4.15
N GLU A 76 13.17 20.26 -3.90
CA GLU A 76 13.43 21.41 -4.79
C GLU A 76 13.94 20.95 -6.17
N CYS A 77 14.82 19.94 -6.20
CA CYS A 77 15.40 19.45 -7.44
C CYS A 77 14.41 18.62 -8.29
N PHE A 78 13.54 17.85 -7.65
CA PHE A 78 12.71 16.85 -8.33
C PHE A 78 11.20 17.06 -8.15
N GLY A 79 10.78 18.13 -7.47
CA GLY A 79 9.37 18.36 -7.11
C GLY A 79 8.45 18.47 -8.31
N ASP A 80 8.90 19.18 -9.35
CA ASP A 80 8.14 19.40 -10.59
C ASP A 80 8.37 18.29 -11.63
N MET A 81 9.31 17.36 -11.37
CA MET A 81 9.59 16.25 -12.26
C MET A 81 8.55 15.16 -12.06
N HIS A 82 7.92 14.73 -13.16
CA HIS A 82 6.97 13.61 -13.10
C HIS A 82 7.67 12.34 -12.60
N ASN A 83 8.78 11.94 -13.24
CA ASN A 83 9.57 10.80 -12.83
C ASN A 83 11.05 11.13 -12.99
N PHE A 84 11.87 10.51 -12.16
CA PHE A 84 13.33 10.55 -12.25
C PHE A 84 13.90 9.19 -11.88
N ASN A 85 15.12 8.95 -12.33
CA ASN A 85 15.76 7.65 -12.30
C ASN A 85 16.80 7.53 -11.18
N THR A 86 17.24 6.31 -10.89
CA THR A 86 18.36 6.06 -9.96
C THR A 86 19.64 6.80 -10.38
N SER A 87 19.87 7.00 -11.67
CA SER A 87 20.98 7.83 -12.18
C SER A 87 20.88 9.26 -11.70
N ASP A 88 19.69 9.85 -11.74
CA ASP A 88 19.45 11.26 -11.42
C ASP A 88 19.63 11.48 -9.92
N ILE A 89 19.11 10.56 -9.10
CA ILE A 89 19.33 10.55 -7.65
C ILE A 89 20.82 10.39 -7.32
N SER A 90 21.53 9.53 -8.07
CA SER A 90 22.95 9.31 -7.85
C SER A 90 23.77 10.54 -8.20
N ASN A 91 23.43 11.23 -9.28
CA ASN A 91 24.05 12.49 -9.68
C ASN A 91 23.75 13.61 -8.67
N PHE A 92 22.52 13.69 -8.17
CA PHE A 92 22.13 14.62 -7.10
C PHE A 92 22.96 14.43 -5.83
N TYR A 93 23.16 13.19 -5.37
CA TYR A 93 23.95 12.99 -4.16
C TYR A 93 25.45 13.19 -4.39
N ARG A 94 25.97 12.85 -5.58
CA ARG A 94 27.40 13.09 -5.92
C ARG A 94 27.72 14.57 -6.11
N SER A 95 26.78 15.40 -6.53
CA SER A 95 27.02 16.85 -6.60
C SER A 95 27.14 17.49 -5.21
N LEU A 96 26.54 16.88 -4.18
CA LEU A 96 26.65 17.31 -2.79
C LEU A 96 27.84 16.65 -2.05
N GLU A 97 28.08 15.37 -2.34
CA GLU A 97 29.10 14.53 -1.70
C GLU A 97 29.82 13.69 -2.78
N PRO A 98 30.89 14.21 -3.42
CA PRO A 98 31.53 13.56 -4.57
C PRO A 98 31.98 12.10 -4.33
N ASP A 99 32.43 11.80 -3.11
CA ASP A 99 32.95 10.48 -2.73
C ASP A 99 31.88 9.51 -2.21
N VAL A 100 30.58 9.87 -2.28
CA VAL A 100 29.52 9.03 -1.77
C VAL A 100 29.39 7.73 -2.55
N LYS A 101 29.52 6.60 -1.84
CA LYS A 101 29.40 5.26 -2.42
C LYS A 101 27.96 4.98 -2.86
N GLN A 102 27.80 4.24 -3.97
CA GLN A 102 26.48 3.86 -4.49
C GLN A 102 25.65 3.08 -3.47
N ALA A 103 26.27 2.24 -2.64
CA ALA A 103 25.58 1.50 -1.58
C ALA A 103 24.89 2.45 -0.57
N THR A 104 25.55 3.56 -0.22
CA THR A 104 24.99 4.60 0.64
C THR A 104 23.81 5.30 -0.04
N ILE A 105 23.93 5.63 -1.33
CA ILE A 105 22.82 6.21 -2.11
C ILE A 105 21.61 5.27 -2.13
N ASN A 106 21.84 3.98 -2.39
CA ASN A 106 20.78 2.97 -2.40
C ASN A 106 20.09 2.87 -1.03
N TRP A 107 20.85 2.93 0.06
CA TRP A 107 20.30 2.99 1.42
C TRP A 107 19.48 4.25 1.65
N ARG A 108 19.93 5.42 1.19
CA ARG A 108 19.18 6.68 1.27
C ARG A 108 17.87 6.59 0.51
N VAL A 109 17.88 6.06 -0.72
CA VAL A 109 16.67 5.85 -1.54
C VAL A 109 15.69 4.93 -0.81
N TYR A 110 16.14 3.78 -0.31
CA TYR A 110 15.31 2.87 0.48
C TYR A 110 14.66 3.60 1.67
N HIS A 111 15.46 4.36 2.41
CA HIS A 111 14.98 5.09 3.57
C HIS A 111 13.99 6.21 3.21
N LEU A 112 14.23 6.97 2.13
CA LEU A 112 13.31 7.99 1.62
C LEU A 112 11.97 7.40 1.16
N VAL A 113 11.99 6.22 0.53
CA VAL A 113 10.76 5.50 0.16
C VAL A 113 10.00 5.08 1.42
N SER A 114 10.69 4.53 2.41
CA SER A 114 10.05 4.13 3.69
C SER A 114 9.44 5.31 4.46
N LYS A 115 10.02 6.51 4.31
CA LYS A 115 9.49 7.76 4.88
C LYS A 115 8.40 8.44 4.04
N GLY A 116 8.02 7.89 2.89
CA GLY A 116 7.03 8.50 2.00
C GLY A 116 7.47 9.82 1.38
N VAL A 117 8.78 10.04 1.26
CA VAL A 117 9.36 11.18 0.52
C VAL A 117 9.51 10.83 -0.96
N LEU A 118 9.88 9.57 -1.23
CA LEU A 118 9.97 9.02 -2.57
C LEU A 118 8.89 7.96 -2.80
N GLU A 119 8.17 8.11 -3.90
CA GLU A 119 7.27 7.12 -4.44
C GLU A 119 8.03 6.29 -5.48
N ARG A 120 8.01 4.96 -5.38
CA ARG A 120 8.64 4.07 -6.36
C ARG A 120 7.64 3.65 -7.42
N ARG A 121 7.76 4.17 -8.64
CA ARG A 121 6.90 3.85 -9.80
C ARG A 121 7.37 2.63 -10.61
N GLY A 122 8.57 2.13 -10.32
CA GLY A 122 9.13 1.00 -11.06
C GLY A 122 10.55 0.64 -10.66
N ARG A 123 11.20 -0.20 -11.47
CA ARG A 123 12.60 -0.55 -11.28
C ARG A 123 13.46 0.68 -11.61
N GLY A 124 13.98 1.32 -10.56
CA GLY A 124 14.88 2.46 -10.70
C GLY A 124 14.20 3.76 -11.11
N VAL A 125 12.86 3.82 -11.03
CA VAL A 125 12.05 4.99 -11.38
C VAL A 125 11.29 5.46 -10.14
N TYR A 126 11.36 6.76 -9.87
CA TYR A 126 10.85 7.40 -8.66
C TYR A 126 10.14 8.72 -8.98
N LYS A 127 9.27 9.14 -8.06
CA LYS A 127 8.62 10.45 -8.03
C LYS A 127 8.68 11.00 -6.61
N ILE A 128 8.63 12.32 -6.43
CA ILE A 128 8.39 12.92 -5.11
C ILE A 128 6.97 12.57 -4.65
N GLY A 129 6.86 11.94 -3.48
CA GLY A 129 5.57 11.58 -2.92
C GLY A 129 5.61 10.33 -2.05
N ARG A 130 4.42 9.94 -1.61
CA ARG A 130 4.21 8.71 -0.85
C ARG A 130 3.64 7.62 -1.74
N THR A 131 3.96 6.38 -1.40
CA THR A 131 3.35 5.23 -2.06
C THR A 131 1.91 5.05 -1.56
N THR A 132 0.95 5.03 -2.47
CA THR A 132 -0.46 4.72 -2.19
C THR A 132 -0.81 3.37 -2.80
N ILE A 133 -1.15 2.40 -1.96
CA ILE A 133 -1.39 1.01 -2.37
C ILE A 133 -2.89 0.82 -2.63
N PHE A 134 -3.23 0.17 -3.75
CA PHE A 134 -4.60 -0.25 -4.04
C PHE A 134 -4.96 -1.49 -3.22
N VAL A 135 -5.93 -1.35 -2.32
CA VAL A 135 -6.44 -2.43 -1.46
C VAL A 135 -7.90 -2.67 -1.84
N PRO A 136 -8.21 -3.66 -2.70
CA PRO A 136 -9.58 -3.96 -3.09
C PRO A 136 -10.43 -4.38 -1.89
N TYR A 137 -11.68 -3.93 -1.87
CA TYR A 137 -12.67 -4.42 -0.93
C TYR A 137 -13.04 -5.87 -1.27
N LEU A 138 -12.98 -6.75 -0.28
CA LEU A 138 -13.37 -8.15 -0.39
C LEU A 138 -14.64 -8.36 0.41
N ASP A 139 -15.73 -8.73 -0.26
CA ASP A 139 -16.99 -9.03 0.39
C ASP A 139 -17.04 -10.48 0.89
N ASN A 140 -17.99 -10.78 1.79
CA ASN A 140 -18.15 -12.11 2.37
C ASN A 140 -18.34 -13.20 1.31
N LYS A 141 -18.97 -12.87 0.17
CA LYS A 141 -19.16 -13.80 -0.96
C LYS A 141 -17.82 -14.17 -1.58
N THR A 142 -16.99 -13.18 -1.91
CA THR A 142 -15.63 -13.36 -2.45
C THR A 142 -14.76 -14.19 -1.50
N GLU A 143 -14.78 -13.88 -0.21
CA GLU A 143 -14.01 -14.65 0.77
C GLU A 143 -14.46 -16.11 0.86
N SER A 144 -15.78 -16.34 0.86
CA SER A 144 -16.37 -17.68 0.94
C SER A 144 -16.02 -18.53 -0.28
N ILE A 145 -16.14 -17.95 -1.48
CA ILE A 145 -15.75 -18.59 -2.74
C ILE A 145 -14.28 -18.98 -2.71
N TYR A 146 -13.39 -18.05 -2.33
CA TYR A 146 -11.95 -18.32 -2.27
C TYR A 146 -11.62 -19.46 -1.31
N LYS A 147 -12.20 -19.44 -0.10
CA LYS A 147 -12.01 -20.47 0.93
C LYS A 147 -12.52 -21.84 0.46
N LYS A 148 -13.68 -21.91 -0.21
CA LYS A 148 -14.21 -23.15 -0.78
C LYS A 148 -13.26 -23.72 -1.83
N ILE A 149 -12.82 -22.89 -2.78
CA ILE A 149 -11.91 -23.34 -3.84
C ILE A 149 -10.62 -23.89 -3.23
N LEU A 150 -9.98 -23.18 -2.30
CA LEU A 150 -8.75 -23.67 -1.67
C LEU A 150 -8.95 -24.92 -0.79
N SER A 151 -10.14 -25.14 -0.24
CA SER A 151 -10.43 -26.35 0.54
C SER A 151 -10.48 -27.60 -0.33
N GLU A 152 -10.92 -27.48 -1.59
CA GLU A 152 -11.04 -28.58 -2.54
C GLU A 152 -9.81 -28.69 -3.46
N PHE A 153 -9.16 -27.55 -3.74
CA PHE A 153 -8.04 -27.41 -4.65
C PHE A 153 -6.86 -26.65 -3.98
N PRO A 154 -6.21 -27.25 -2.96
CA PRO A 154 -5.23 -26.56 -2.11
C PRO A 154 -3.94 -26.13 -2.82
N TYR A 155 -3.65 -26.72 -3.98
CA TYR A 155 -2.46 -26.41 -4.78
C TYR A 155 -2.73 -25.43 -5.93
N SER A 156 -4.00 -25.07 -6.16
CA SER A 156 -4.38 -24.18 -7.25
C SER A 156 -4.03 -22.73 -6.93
N ILE A 157 -3.54 -22.01 -7.94
CA ILE A 157 -3.33 -20.57 -7.83
C ILE A 157 -4.64 -19.90 -8.21
N VAL A 158 -5.32 -19.34 -7.21
CA VAL A 158 -6.63 -18.71 -7.37
C VAL A 158 -6.50 -17.19 -7.23
N CYS A 159 -7.21 -16.43 -8.06
CA CYS A 159 -7.46 -15.01 -7.89
C CYS A 159 -8.96 -14.77 -7.97
N VAL A 160 -9.53 -14.16 -6.91
CA VAL A 160 -10.97 -13.81 -6.88
C VAL A 160 -11.12 -12.32 -6.67
N TRP A 161 -11.98 -11.70 -7.49
CA TRP A 161 -12.33 -10.30 -7.37
C TRP A 161 -13.67 -9.99 -8.03
N ASP A 162 -14.33 -8.94 -7.59
CA ASP A 162 -15.61 -8.49 -8.16
C ASP A 162 -15.41 -7.24 -9.03
N THR A 163 -16.08 -7.18 -10.19
CA THR A 163 -15.90 -6.07 -11.14
C THR A 163 -16.48 -4.75 -10.65
N SER A 164 -17.26 -4.74 -9.57
CA SER A 164 -17.68 -3.51 -8.87
C SER A 164 -16.50 -2.67 -8.39
N LEU A 165 -15.30 -3.25 -8.23
CA LEU A 165 -14.07 -2.50 -7.95
C LEU A 165 -13.76 -1.43 -9.01
N LEU A 166 -14.20 -1.62 -10.27
CA LEU A 166 -14.02 -0.64 -11.33
C LEU A 166 -14.84 0.64 -11.10
N ASN A 167 -15.91 0.58 -10.30
CA ASN A 167 -16.76 1.74 -10.02
C ASN A 167 -16.00 2.87 -9.29
N GLU A 168 -14.87 2.56 -8.65
CA GLU A 168 -14.01 3.59 -8.06
C GLU A 168 -13.35 4.51 -9.10
N PHE A 169 -13.21 4.03 -10.34
CA PHE A 169 -12.48 4.69 -11.42
C PHE A 169 -13.36 5.21 -12.55
N THR A 170 -14.66 4.88 -12.55
CA THR A 170 -15.60 5.29 -13.58
C THR A 170 -16.36 6.56 -13.23
N LEU A 171 -16.93 7.22 -14.26
CA LEU A 171 -17.91 8.28 -14.03
C LEU A 171 -19.28 7.68 -13.69
N HIS A 172 -19.63 6.63 -14.42
CA HIS A 172 -20.91 5.95 -14.31
C HIS A 172 -20.75 4.72 -13.43
N ILE A 173 -21.43 4.71 -12.29
CA ILE A 173 -21.48 3.55 -11.40
C ILE A 173 -22.36 2.50 -12.08
N SER A 174 -21.79 1.33 -12.35
CA SER A 174 -22.55 0.19 -12.85
C SER A 174 -23.04 -0.65 -11.68
N ASN A 175 -24.36 -0.89 -11.63
CA ASN A 175 -24.93 -1.92 -10.75
C ASN A 175 -24.87 -3.32 -11.38
N ARG A 176 -24.35 -3.42 -12.62
CA ARG A 176 -24.08 -4.69 -13.30
C ARG A 176 -22.62 -5.03 -13.08
N HIS A 177 -22.38 -5.95 -12.16
CA HIS A 177 -21.07 -6.47 -11.83
C HIS A 177 -21.12 -7.99 -11.71
N PHE A 178 -19.96 -8.62 -11.73
CA PHE A 178 -19.81 -10.06 -11.65
C PHE A 178 -18.50 -10.39 -10.93
N THR A 179 -18.45 -11.57 -10.34
CA THR A 179 -17.26 -12.05 -9.64
C THR A 179 -16.41 -12.88 -10.58
N LEU A 180 -15.17 -12.46 -10.81
CA LEU A 180 -14.19 -13.18 -11.59
C LEU A 180 -13.38 -14.11 -10.70
N ILE A 181 -13.28 -15.36 -11.14
CA ILE A 181 -12.54 -16.43 -10.49
C ILE A 181 -11.53 -16.93 -11.50
N GLU A 182 -10.28 -16.55 -11.31
CA GLU A 182 -9.19 -16.94 -12.19
C GLU A 182 -8.36 -18.02 -11.52
N VAL A 183 -8.25 -19.18 -12.17
CA VAL A 183 -7.51 -20.35 -11.66
C VAL A 183 -6.54 -20.88 -12.69
N ASP A 184 -5.55 -21.67 -12.27
CA ASP A 184 -4.65 -22.34 -13.20
C ASP A 184 -5.44 -23.17 -14.24
N LYS A 185 -4.87 -23.27 -15.46
CA LYS A 185 -5.56 -23.87 -16.61
C LYS A 185 -5.99 -25.31 -16.36
N ASP A 186 -5.21 -26.05 -15.59
CA ASP A 186 -5.44 -27.46 -15.33
C ASP A 186 -6.60 -27.68 -14.34
N SER A 187 -6.91 -26.69 -13.51
CA SER A 187 -7.98 -26.76 -12.51
C SER A 187 -9.30 -26.11 -12.94
N ILE A 188 -9.36 -25.47 -14.11
CA ILE A 188 -10.48 -24.59 -14.50
C ILE A 188 -11.83 -25.30 -14.55
N GLU A 189 -11.89 -26.48 -15.17
CA GLU A 189 -13.14 -27.24 -15.32
C GLU A 189 -13.60 -27.79 -13.97
N SER A 190 -12.69 -28.35 -13.17
CA SER A 190 -12.99 -28.87 -11.85
C SER A 190 -13.53 -27.79 -10.91
N VAL A 191 -12.89 -26.61 -10.90
CA VAL A 191 -13.35 -25.45 -10.12
C VAL A 191 -14.73 -24.99 -10.61
N PHE A 192 -14.94 -24.92 -11.92
CA PHE A 192 -16.25 -24.57 -12.48
C PHE A 192 -17.36 -25.51 -12.03
N TYR A 193 -17.17 -26.83 -12.14
CA TYR A 193 -18.18 -27.80 -11.73
C TYR A 193 -18.43 -27.77 -10.22
N SER A 194 -17.38 -27.65 -9.40
CA SER A 194 -17.51 -27.49 -7.93
C SER A 194 -18.35 -26.27 -7.54
N LEU A 195 -18.10 -25.13 -8.19
CA LEU A 195 -18.85 -23.91 -7.90
C LEU A 195 -20.32 -24.01 -8.31
N ARG A 196 -20.62 -24.71 -9.41
CA ARG A 196 -22.00 -24.89 -9.90
C ARG A 196 -22.92 -25.65 -8.96
N GLU A 197 -22.37 -26.42 -8.03
CA GLU A 197 -23.17 -27.13 -7.02
C GLU A 197 -23.84 -26.18 -6.02
N ASN A 198 -23.21 -25.04 -5.74
CA ASN A 198 -23.61 -24.14 -4.63
C ASN A 198 -23.90 -22.71 -5.09
N TYR A 199 -23.50 -22.34 -6.30
CA TYR A 199 -23.69 -20.99 -6.84
C TYR A 199 -24.41 -21.07 -8.18
N ASN A 200 -25.28 -20.09 -8.43
CA ASN A 200 -25.98 -19.95 -9.70
C ASN A 200 -26.29 -18.46 -9.96
N PRO A 201 -25.99 -17.90 -11.15
CA PRO A 201 -25.36 -18.56 -12.30
C PRO A 201 -23.82 -18.53 -12.26
N VAL A 202 -23.20 -19.59 -12.79
CA VAL A 202 -21.73 -19.73 -12.95
C VAL A 202 -21.43 -20.01 -14.42
N PHE A 203 -20.50 -19.27 -14.99
CA PHE A 203 -20.09 -19.39 -16.39
C PHE A 203 -18.62 -19.79 -16.51
N LEU A 204 -18.33 -20.75 -17.39
CA LEU A 204 -16.97 -21.14 -17.75
C LEU A 204 -16.56 -20.35 -18.98
N ASN A 205 -15.60 -19.44 -18.83
CA ASN A 205 -14.98 -18.65 -19.91
C ASN A 205 -15.98 -18.24 -21.03
N PRO A 206 -17.05 -17.49 -20.70
CA PRO A 206 -18.15 -17.21 -21.62
C PRO A 206 -17.68 -16.39 -22.83
N ASN A 207 -18.28 -16.67 -23.99
CA ASN A 207 -18.12 -15.86 -25.20
C ASN A 207 -19.09 -14.66 -25.20
N ASN A 208 -18.97 -13.78 -26.20
CA ASN A 208 -19.77 -12.56 -26.30
C ASN A 208 -21.27 -12.81 -26.27
N GLY A 209 -21.75 -13.83 -26.99
CA GLY A 209 -23.17 -14.17 -27.01
C GLY A 209 -23.69 -14.55 -25.63
N ILE A 210 -22.92 -15.33 -24.86
CA ILE A 210 -23.27 -15.70 -23.49
C ILE A 210 -23.19 -14.47 -22.56
N LEU A 211 -22.18 -13.63 -22.73
CA LEU A 211 -21.98 -12.42 -21.94
C LEU A 211 -23.20 -11.48 -22.05
N GLU A 212 -23.59 -11.17 -23.29
CA GLU A 212 -24.70 -10.26 -23.61
C GLU A 212 -26.05 -10.79 -23.12
N GLN A 213 -26.32 -12.08 -23.31
CA GLN A 213 -27.62 -12.66 -23.02
C GLN A 213 -27.82 -13.01 -21.54
N TYR A 214 -26.75 -13.43 -20.84
CA TYR A 214 -26.89 -14.07 -19.53
C TYR A 214 -26.04 -13.44 -18.42
N VAL A 215 -24.88 -12.88 -18.74
CA VAL A 215 -23.94 -12.39 -17.71
C VAL A 215 -24.28 -10.97 -17.28
N PHE A 216 -24.60 -10.06 -18.21
CA PHE A 216 -24.90 -8.66 -17.86
C PHE A 216 -26.29 -8.43 -17.24
N ASN A 217 -27.00 -9.51 -16.88
CA ASN A 217 -28.25 -9.47 -16.14
C ASN A 217 -27.99 -9.24 -14.63
N PRO A 218 -28.95 -8.79 -13.80
CA PRO A 218 -28.69 -8.25 -12.46
C PRO A 218 -28.31 -9.30 -11.38
N ASN A 219 -28.03 -10.56 -11.74
CA ASN A 219 -27.84 -11.66 -10.79
C ASN A 219 -26.37 -11.89 -10.33
N THR A 220 -25.50 -10.88 -10.38
CA THR A 220 -24.08 -10.93 -9.94
C THR A 220 -23.38 -12.29 -10.20
N PRO A 221 -23.26 -12.69 -11.48
CA PRO A 221 -22.82 -14.05 -11.84
C PRO A 221 -21.37 -14.32 -11.42
N LEU A 222 -21.03 -15.60 -11.31
CA LEU A 222 -19.64 -16.05 -11.21
C LEU A 222 -19.10 -16.37 -12.60
N ILE A 223 -17.87 -15.94 -12.89
CA ILE A 223 -17.18 -16.27 -14.13
C ILE A 223 -15.85 -16.93 -13.79
N VAL A 224 -15.68 -18.18 -14.23
CA VAL A 224 -14.43 -18.93 -14.08
C VAL A 224 -13.59 -18.80 -15.35
N LYS A 225 -12.36 -18.29 -15.23
CA LYS A 225 -11.44 -18.06 -16.36
C LYS A 225 -10.04 -18.62 -16.06
N PRO A 226 -9.23 -18.89 -17.10
CA PRO A 226 -7.84 -19.26 -16.88
C PRO A 226 -7.04 -18.06 -16.38
N LEU A 227 -6.31 -18.24 -15.28
CA LEU A 227 -5.34 -17.28 -14.77
C LEU A 227 -4.12 -17.26 -15.71
N ILE A 228 -3.83 -16.09 -16.27
CA ILE A 228 -2.71 -15.92 -17.19
C ILE A 228 -1.39 -15.94 -16.41
N SER A 229 -0.37 -16.61 -16.95
CA SER A 229 0.95 -16.73 -16.33
C SER A 229 1.55 -15.36 -15.98
N GLU A 230 2.21 -15.26 -14.83
CA GLU A 230 2.81 -14.01 -14.31
C GLU A 230 1.80 -12.87 -14.06
N ALA A 231 0.51 -13.17 -14.02
CA ALA A 231 -0.53 -12.27 -13.55
C ALA A 231 -0.13 -11.64 -12.20
N PRO A 232 -0.14 -10.30 -12.07
CA PRO A 232 0.22 -9.67 -10.82
C PRO A 232 -0.94 -9.79 -9.83
N LEU A 233 -0.72 -10.57 -8.77
CA LEU A 233 -1.65 -10.80 -7.68
C LEU A 233 -1.16 -10.12 -6.40
N GLN A 234 -2.09 -9.88 -5.47
CA GLN A 234 -1.79 -9.48 -4.09
C GLN A 234 -2.58 -10.33 -3.12
N SER A 235 -2.08 -10.47 -1.89
CA SER A 235 -2.75 -11.22 -0.83
C SER A 235 -3.26 -10.25 0.23
N ILE A 236 -4.58 -10.25 0.46
CA ILE A 236 -5.25 -9.44 1.49
C ILE A 236 -6.02 -10.41 2.37
N SER A 237 -5.76 -10.39 3.69
CA SER A 237 -6.38 -11.34 4.62
C SER A 237 -6.21 -12.81 4.21
N ASN A 238 -5.03 -13.15 3.67
CA ASN A 238 -4.69 -14.47 3.08
C ASN A 238 -5.54 -14.87 1.86
N ILE A 239 -6.20 -13.91 1.22
CA ILE A 239 -6.96 -14.11 -0.02
C ILE A 239 -6.17 -13.49 -1.16
N ASN A 240 -5.81 -14.33 -2.14
CA ASN A 240 -5.21 -13.85 -3.38
C ASN A 240 -6.28 -13.16 -4.23
N THR A 241 -6.04 -11.89 -4.52
CA THR A 241 -6.94 -11.02 -5.26
C THR A 241 -6.15 -10.12 -6.23
N ILE A 242 -6.89 -9.26 -6.91
CA ILE A 242 -6.47 -8.46 -8.05
C ILE A 242 -5.55 -7.30 -7.64
N THR A 243 -4.55 -6.99 -8.46
CA THR A 243 -3.75 -5.75 -8.34
C THR A 243 -4.26 -4.69 -9.32
N ILE A 244 -4.00 -3.40 -9.03
CA ILE A 244 -4.34 -2.32 -9.98
C ILE A 244 -3.65 -2.51 -11.33
N GLU A 245 -2.42 -3.02 -11.36
CA GLU A 245 -1.72 -3.32 -12.61
C GLU A 245 -2.43 -4.38 -13.44
N LYS A 246 -3.01 -5.41 -12.79
CA LYS A 246 -3.76 -6.45 -13.46
C LYS A 246 -5.10 -5.92 -13.99
N ILE A 247 -5.85 -5.16 -13.19
CA ILE A 247 -7.11 -4.51 -13.59
C ILE A 247 -6.91 -3.73 -14.89
N LEU A 248 -5.92 -2.83 -14.93
CA LEU A 248 -5.68 -1.96 -16.08
C LEU A 248 -5.33 -2.74 -17.36
N VAL A 249 -4.56 -3.82 -17.22
CA VAL A 249 -4.20 -4.67 -18.37
C VAL A 249 -5.40 -5.49 -18.84
N ASP A 250 -6.14 -6.11 -17.93
CA ASP A 250 -7.29 -6.95 -18.28
C ASP A 250 -8.40 -6.15 -18.95
N LEU A 251 -8.62 -4.91 -18.51
CA LEU A 251 -9.54 -3.96 -19.14
C LEU A 251 -9.25 -3.73 -20.63
N CYS A 252 -7.97 -3.76 -21.01
CA CYS A 252 -7.53 -3.60 -22.40
C CYS A 252 -7.55 -4.90 -23.20
N CYS A 253 -7.41 -6.04 -22.52
CA CYS A 253 -7.25 -7.33 -23.19
C CYS A 253 -8.58 -8.06 -23.40
N ASP A 254 -9.51 -7.93 -22.45
CA ASP A 254 -10.80 -8.63 -22.47
C ASP A 254 -11.94 -7.62 -22.75
N GLU A 255 -11.89 -6.95 -23.91
CA GLU A 255 -12.83 -5.89 -24.29
C GLU A 255 -14.30 -6.35 -24.22
N ASP A 256 -14.56 -7.60 -24.62
CA ASP A 256 -15.87 -8.24 -24.58
C ASP A 256 -16.41 -8.46 -23.15
N LEU A 257 -15.50 -8.68 -22.19
CA LEU A 257 -15.83 -8.86 -20.78
C LEU A 257 -16.08 -7.51 -20.09
N PHE A 258 -15.47 -6.46 -20.61
CA PHE A 258 -15.52 -5.09 -20.08
C PHE A 258 -16.11 -4.08 -21.08
N PRO A 259 -17.25 -4.34 -21.73
CA PRO A 259 -17.73 -3.51 -22.84
C PRO A 259 -18.14 -2.11 -22.34
N PHE A 260 -18.69 -2.03 -21.12
CA PHE A 260 -19.12 -0.77 -20.49
C PHE A 260 -17.96 0.15 -20.09
N TYR A 261 -16.73 -0.39 -20.10
CA TYR A 261 -15.54 0.34 -19.66
C TYR A 261 -14.62 0.70 -20.82
N GLN A 262 -15.04 0.47 -22.08
CA GLN A 262 -14.26 0.84 -23.26
C GLN A 262 -14.42 2.32 -23.63
N GLY A 263 -13.70 2.77 -24.66
CA GLY A 263 -13.80 4.14 -25.16
C GLY A 263 -13.25 5.19 -24.17
N SER A 264 -14.07 6.20 -23.85
CA SER A 264 -13.68 7.29 -22.93
C SER A 264 -13.53 6.80 -21.49
N GLU A 265 -14.33 5.83 -21.06
CA GLU A 265 -14.24 5.28 -19.70
C GLU A 265 -12.90 4.57 -19.49
N LYS A 266 -12.38 3.85 -20.49
CA LYS A 266 -11.05 3.23 -20.40
C LYS A 266 -9.97 4.26 -20.08
N LYS A 267 -9.96 5.39 -20.79
CA LYS A 267 -9.00 6.47 -20.55
C LYS A 267 -9.17 7.09 -19.17
N ARG A 268 -10.41 7.30 -18.75
CA ARG A 268 -10.74 7.81 -17.42
C ARG A 268 -10.22 6.86 -16.32
N ILE A 269 -10.48 5.56 -16.45
CA ILE A 269 -10.06 4.56 -15.48
C ILE A 269 -8.54 4.59 -15.30
N PHE A 270 -7.78 4.67 -16.40
CA PHE A 270 -6.33 4.83 -16.34
C PHE A 270 -5.93 6.13 -15.62
N ASN A 271 -6.51 7.28 -15.95
CA ASN A 271 -6.20 8.55 -15.30
C ASN A 271 -6.49 8.49 -13.79
N GLU A 272 -7.68 8.02 -13.39
CA GLU A 272 -8.09 7.89 -11.99
C GLU A 272 -7.19 6.93 -11.22
N ALA A 273 -6.83 5.79 -11.81
CA ALA A 273 -5.92 4.83 -11.19
C ALA A 273 -4.53 5.42 -10.92
N TYR A 274 -3.96 6.17 -11.87
CA TYR A 274 -2.65 6.81 -11.70
C TYR A 274 -2.67 8.01 -10.76
N ALA A 275 -3.81 8.71 -10.67
CA ALA A 275 -4.03 9.82 -9.76
C ALA A 275 -4.17 9.33 -8.30
N LYS A 276 -4.94 8.25 -8.08
CA LYS A 276 -5.22 7.71 -6.74
C LYS A 276 -4.10 6.81 -6.21
N TYR A 277 -3.48 6.01 -7.08
CA TYR A 277 -2.61 4.91 -6.66
C TYR A 277 -1.21 4.96 -7.29
N THR A 278 -0.27 4.34 -6.57
CA THR A 278 1.07 4.07 -7.08
C THR A 278 1.03 2.85 -7.98
N VAL A 279 0.91 3.09 -9.28
CA VAL A 279 0.98 2.05 -10.31
C VAL A 279 2.45 1.73 -10.64
N ASN A 280 2.81 0.44 -10.61
CA ASN A 280 4.14 -0.03 -10.98
C ASN A 280 4.21 -0.35 -12.48
N ASN A 281 4.79 0.57 -13.26
CA ASN A 281 4.85 0.47 -14.72
C ASN A 281 5.62 -0.78 -15.20
N ASN A 282 6.68 -1.19 -14.49
CA ASN A 282 7.41 -2.40 -14.85
C ASN A 282 6.54 -3.66 -14.69
N LYS A 283 5.79 -3.75 -13.59
CA LYS A 283 4.91 -4.89 -13.31
C LYS A 283 3.76 -4.94 -14.32
N LEU A 284 3.14 -3.80 -14.57
CA LEU A 284 2.06 -3.60 -15.53
C LEU A 284 2.51 -3.96 -16.96
N LEU A 285 3.63 -3.40 -17.44
CA LEU A 285 4.13 -3.67 -18.79
C LEU A 285 4.64 -5.10 -18.98
N ARG A 286 5.13 -5.75 -17.92
CA ARG A 286 5.46 -7.19 -17.96
C ARG A 286 4.21 -8.03 -18.22
N TYR A 287 3.15 -7.79 -17.46
CA TYR A 287 1.90 -8.51 -17.63
C TYR A 287 1.23 -8.20 -18.99
N ALA A 288 1.22 -6.92 -19.40
CA ALA A 288 0.78 -6.52 -20.74
C ALA A 288 1.49 -7.26 -21.88
N SER A 289 2.80 -7.52 -21.71
CA SER A 289 3.58 -8.30 -22.67
C SER A 289 3.12 -9.74 -22.78
N ARG A 290 2.74 -10.38 -21.65
CA ARG A 290 2.19 -11.74 -21.64
C ARG A 290 0.84 -11.83 -22.33
N ARG A 291 0.06 -10.74 -22.30
CA ARG A 291 -1.25 -10.61 -22.94
C ARG A 291 -1.19 -10.04 -24.38
N GLY A 292 0.00 -9.75 -24.91
CA GLY A 292 0.18 -9.24 -26.27
C GLY A 292 -0.22 -7.77 -26.49
N ARG A 293 -0.49 -7.00 -25.44
CA ARG A 293 -0.98 -5.59 -25.53
C ARG A 293 0.02 -4.56 -24.97
N LYS A 294 1.31 -4.88 -24.92
CA LYS A 294 2.35 -4.02 -24.32
C LYS A 294 2.42 -2.62 -24.95
N GLU A 295 2.44 -2.53 -26.27
CA GLU A 295 2.62 -1.24 -26.97
C GLU A 295 1.38 -0.35 -26.85
N GLU A 296 0.17 -0.92 -26.96
CA GLU A 296 -1.07 -0.19 -26.70
C GLU A 296 -1.08 0.41 -25.28
N ILE A 297 -0.71 -0.40 -24.29
CA ILE A 297 -0.69 0.05 -22.90
C ILE A 297 0.38 1.13 -22.66
N LYS A 298 1.55 1.05 -23.31
CA LYS A 298 2.52 2.17 -23.27
C LYS A 298 1.94 3.45 -23.85
N GLN A 299 1.21 3.37 -24.96
CA GLN A 299 0.57 4.53 -25.57
C GLN A 299 -0.45 5.16 -24.62
N LEU A 300 -1.26 4.33 -23.94
CA LEU A 300 -2.20 4.82 -22.92
C LEU A 300 -1.47 5.53 -21.79
N ILE A 301 -0.40 4.94 -21.24
CA ILE A 301 0.40 5.55 -20.16
C ILE A 301 0.97 6.91 -20.58
N ASN A 302 1.47 7.02 -21.82
CA ASN A 302 2.02 8.27 -22.35
C ASN A 302 0.97 9.36 -22.58
N GLN A 303 -0.31 8.97 -22.71
CA GLN A 303 -1.43 9.89 -22.92
C GLN A 303 -2.09 10.34 -21.60
N ILE A 304 -1.70 9.75 -20.46
CA ILE A 304 -2.22 10.17 -19.15
C ILE A 304 -1.80 11.61 -18.93
N LYS A 305 -2.80 12.50 -18.84
CA LYS A 305 -2.57 13.88 -18.40
C LYS A 305 -2.29 13.82 -16.92
N ILE A 306 -1.12 14.31 -16.55
CA ILE A 306 -0.67 14.32 -15.17
C ILE A 306 -0.75 15.78 -14.78
N ASP A 307 -1.97 16.15 -14.39
CA ASP A 307 -2.26 17.42 -13.73
C ASP A 307 -1.78 17.36 -12.27
#